data_AF-A0A2N2IIS9-F1
#
_entry.id   AF-A0A2N2IIS9-F1
#
_cell.length_a   1.000
_cell.length_b   1.000
_cell.length_c   1.000
_cell.angle_alpha   90.00
_cell.angle_beta   90.00
_cell.angle_gamma   90.00
#
_symmetry.space_group_name_H-M   'P 1'
#
loop_
_entity.id
_entity.type
_entity.pdbx_description
1 polymer ?
#
loop_
_entity_poly.entity_id
_entity_poly.type
_entity_poly.pdbx_seq_one_letter_code
_entity_poly.pdbx_strand_id
1 'polypeptide(L)'
;MASLAAQSADQIPVPLEGTNPQYLEESIRWALSEGLMDDLGWLSSAHAAGALYELAATLPVGTERREVGRRVLMRLTEGDAATFVALAQRLALGSRRGLSGPGVRSRVALALDLPVGFATGADGLALSLLTRPELERVWLTEPSTGSLPSRRLAARLLERAACEALRRSSDPLGSVVSVFERPGVLTTWTRLLLDREPLVWRHVASARGMLSKRIPMFEGEIARDLDPMLSPTEWRRAATSAAAAVAVDPEGALERCRGLLHGRGFHQ
;
A
#
# COMPACT_ATOMS: atom_id res chain seq x y z
N MET A 1 1.69 10.04 16.99
CA MET A 1 0.89 9.70 15.79
C MET A 1 1.34 10.40 14.51
N ALA A 2 1.83 11.66 14.55
CA ALA A 2 2.52 12.27 13.40
C ALA A 2 3.82 11.54 13.01
N SER A 3 4.48 10.90 13.99
CA SER A 3 5.75 10.16 13.82
C SER A 3 5.67 8.99 12.83
N LEU A 4 4.57 8.22 12.78
CA LEU A 4 4.44 7.07 11.86
C LEU A 4 4.18 7.49 10.41
N ALA A 5 3.42 8.56 10.18
CA ALA A 5 3.21 9.12 8.85
C ALA A 5 4.48 9.83 8.34
N ALA A 6 5.18 10.54 9.23
CA ALA A 6 6.47 11.18 8.95
C ALA A 6 7.60 10.16 8.72
N GLN A 7 7.55 8.97 9.34
CA GLN A 7 8.52 7.89 9.10
C GLN A 7 8.21 7.06 7.86
N SER A 8 6.97 7.10 7.33
CA SER A 8 6.61 6.46 6.07
C SER A 8 7.00 7.29 4.83
N ALA A 9 7.44 8.52 5.02
CA ALA A 9 8.21 9.25 4.04
C ALA A 9 9.65 9.18 4.53
N ASP A 10 10.55 8.48 3.84
CA ASP A 10 11.98 8.71 4.04
C ASP A 10 12.22 10.22 4.10
N GLN A 11 13.10 10.66 5.01
CA GLN A 11 13.41 12.03 5.41
C GLN A 11 13.76 12.98 4.23
N ILE A 12 12.80 13.22 3.36
CA ILE A 12 12.78 14.31 2.41
C ILE A 12 12.02 15.40 3.17
N PRO A 13 12.64 16.56 3.47
CA PRO A 13 11.92 17.71 4.01
C PRO A 13 10.62 17.88 3.24
N VAL A 14 9.50 18.15 3.93
CA VAL A 14 8.23 18.35 3.22
C VAL A 14 8.50 19.45 2.19
N PRO A 15 8.29 19.19 0.88
CA PRO A 15 8.66 20.17 -0.13
C PRO A 15 8.05 21.52 0.22
N LEU A 16 8.88 22.58 0.20
CA LEU A 16 8.50 23.96 0.50
C LEU A 16 8.19 24.28 1.97
N GLU A 17 8.52 23.37 2.91
CA GLU A 17 8.47 23.65 4.35
C GLU A 17 9.33 24.89 4.70
N GLY A 18 8.76 25.83 5.45
CA GLY A 18 9.42 27.10 5.79
C GLY A 18 9.35 28.20 4.72
N THR A 19 8.75 27.94 3.55
CA THR A 19 8.56 28.97 2.50
C THR A 19 7.43 29.92 2.87
N ASN A 20 7.60 31.23 2.65
CA ASN A 20 6.52 32.21 2.88
C ASN A 20 5.38 31.98 1.86
N PRO A 21 4.14 31.70 2.30
CA PRO A 21 3.02 31.42 1.40
C PRO A 21 2.68 32.56 0.43
N GLN A 22 2.94 33.82 0.80
CA GLN A 22 2.66 34.97 -0.05
C GLN A 22 3.62 35.06 -1.24
N TYR A 23 4.92 34.88 -1.02
CA TYR A 23 5.90 34.84 -2.11
C TYR A 23 5.69 33.64 -3.03
N LEU A 24 5.24 32.51 -2.46
CA LEU A 24 4.86 31.35 -3.25
C LEU A 24 3.64 31.66 -4.14
N GLU A 25 2.61 32.31 -3.58
CA GLU A 25 1.44 32.72 -4.35
C GLU A 25 1.79 33.67 -5.51
N GLU A 26 2.62 34.68 -5.26
CA GLU A 26 3.10 35.61 -6.29
C GLU A 26 3.89 34.89 -7.40
N SER A 27 4.79 33.98 -7.02
CA SER A 27 5.57 33.19 -7.96
C SER A 27 4.68 32.28 -8.81
N ILE A 28 3.65 31.67 -8.21
CA ILE A 28 2.70 30.83 -8.92
C ILE A 28 1.81 31.67 -9.84
N ARG A 29 1.35 32.84 -9.41
CA ARG A 29 0.59 33.76 -10.26
C ARG A 29 1.39 34.13 -11.52
N TRP A 30 2.66 34.46 -11.36
CA TRP A 30 3.55 34.73 -12.50
C TRP A 30 3.75 33.50 -13.39
N ALA A 31 4.01 32.33 -12.81
CA ALA A 31 4.16 31.10 -13.59
C ALA A 31 2.88 30.70 -14.36
N LEU A 32 1.70 31.06 -13.83
CA LEU A 32 0.42 30.88 -14.51
C LEU A 32 0.25 31.87 -15.68
N SER A 33 0.64 33.15 -15.50
CA SER A 33 0.50 34.15 -16.57
C SER A 33 1.45 33.89 -17.74
N GLU A 34 2.64 33.36 -17.46
CA GLU A 34 3.64 33.02 -18.48
C GLU A 34 3.45 31.63 -19.10
N GLY A 35 2.45 30.85 -18.66
CA GLY A 35 2.19 29.50 -19.18
C GLY A 35 3.21 28.43 -18.78
N LEU A 36 4.13 28.73 -17.85
CA LEU A 36 5.16 27.79 -17.39
C LEU A 36 4.58 26.51 -16.76
N MET A 37 3.37 26.60 -16.21
CA MET A 37 2.66 25.45 -15.61
C MET A 37 2.03 24.51 -16.66
N ASP A 38 2.00 24.91 -17.92
CA ASP A 38 1.53 24.10 -19.04
C ASP A 38 2.70 23.35 -19.72
N ASP A 39 3.93 23.87 -19.59
CA ASP A 39 5.15 23.23 -20.10
C ASP A 39 5.90 22.42 -19.01
N LEU A 40 5.28 21.31 -18.60
CA LEU A 40 5.89 20.36 -17.66
C LEU A 40 6.44 19.11 -18.36
N GLY A 41 6.65 19.16 -19.68
CA GLY A 41 7.07 18.01 -20.49
C GLY A 41 8.47 17.48 -20.18
N TRP A 42 9.29 18.30 -19.51
CA TRP A 42 10.62 17.93 -19.03
C TRP A 42 10.59 17.06 -17.76
N LEU A 43 9.45 16.97 -17.06
CA LEU A 43 9.20 16.04 -15.96
C LEU A 43 8.41 14.83 -16.46
N SER A 44 8.59 13.68 -15.80
CA SER A 44 7.62 12.60 -16.00
C SER A 44 6.24 13.02 -15.48
N SER A 45 5.17 12.52 -16.09
CA SER A 45 3.78 12.86 -15.73
C SER A 45 3.50 12.70 -14.22
N ALA A 46 4.03 11.63 -13.61
CA ALA A 46 3.90 11.38 -12.19
C ALA A 46 4.63 12.42 -11.32
N HIS A 47 5.84 12.85 -11.71
CA HIS A 47 6.58 13.87 -10.99
C HIS A 47 5.95 15.25 -11.14
N ALA A 48 5.50 15.61 -12.35
CA ALA A 48 4.77 16.85 -12.60
C ALA A 48 3.49 16.91 -11.76
N ALA A 49 2.71 15.82 -11.73
CA ALA A 49 1.52 15.71 -10.91
C ALA A 49 1.82 15.87 -9.41
N GLY A 50 2.86 15.20 -8.92
CA GLY A 50 3.32 15.32 -7.54
C GLY A 50 3.72 16.75 -7.18
N ALA A 51 4.52 17.42 -8.02
CA ALA A 51 4.93 18.80 -7.80
C ALA A 51 3.73 19.76 -7.73
N LEU A 52 2.77 19.63 -8.65
CA LEU A 52 1.54 20.43 -8.63
C LEU A 52 0.70 20.17 -7.38
N TYR A 53 0.66 18.92 -6.88
CA TYR A 53 -0.02 18.59 -5.63
C TYR A 53 0.60 19.30 -4.43
N GLU A 54 1.93 19.25 -4.28
CA GLU A 54 2.61 19.93 -3.17
C GLU A 54 2.43 21.45 -3.24
N LEU A 55 2.48 22.04 -4.45
CA LEU A 55 2.17 23.46 -4.66
C LEU A 55 0.73 23.79 -4.25
N ALA A 56 -0.25 23.00 -4.68
CA ALA A 56 -1.66 23.23 -4.31
C ALA A 56 -1.92 23.05 -2.80
N ALA A 57 -1.15 22.20 -2.13
CA ALA A 57 -1.26 21.94 -0.70
C ALA A 57 -0.72 23.09 0.16
N THR A 58 0.33 23.78 -0.33
CA THR A 58 1.01 24.88 0.36
C THR A 58 0.41 26.25 0.11
N LEU A 59 -0.30 26.44 -1.03
CA LEU A 59 -0.92 27.72 -1.36
C LEU A 59 -2.10 28.10 -0.43
N PRO A 60 -2.28 29.40 -0.13
CA PRO A 60 -3.48 29.89 0.54
C PRO A 60 -4.73 29.68 -0.31
N VAL A 61 -5.91 29.77 0.32
CA VAL A 61 -7.18 29.62 -0.41
C VAL A 61 -7.35 30.82 -1.36
N GLY A 62 -7.39 30.55 -2.67
CA GLY A 62 -7.42 31.61 -3.68
C GLY A 62 -7.69 31.09 -5.10
N THR A 63 -7.52 31.95 -6.09
CA THR A 63 -7.63 31.63 -7.52
C THR A 63 -6.53 30.67 -7.97
N GLU A 64 -5.31 30.91 -7.54
CA GLU A 64 -4.09 30.19 -7.89
C GLU A 64 -4.18 28.76 -7.38
N ARG A 65 -4.54 28.59 -6.10
CA ARG A 65 -4.77 27.26 -5.52
C ARG A 65 -5.87 26.48 -6.24
N ARG A 66 -6.97 27.15 -6.62
CA ARG A 66 -8.06 26.51 -7.37
C ARG A 66 -7.60 26.03 -8.73
N GLU A 67 -6.80 26.84 -9.42
CA GLU A 67 -6.29 26.52 -10.75
C GLU A 67 -5.27 25.37 -10.73
N VAL A 68 -4.29 25.42 -9.81
CA VAL A 68 -3.35 24.31 -9.62
C VAL A 68 -4.11 23.05 -9.17
N GLY A 69 -5.08 23.19 -8.26
CA GLY A 69 -5.94 22.10 -7.82
C GLY A 69 -6.76 21.46 -8.94
N ARG A 70 -7.28 22.26 -9.88
CA ARG A 70 -7.98 21.78 -11.09
C ARG A 70 -7.05 20.92 -11.95
N ARG A 71 -5.80 21.35 -12.16
CA ARG A 71 -4.79 20.59 -12.91
C ARG A 71 -4.39 19.29 -12.21
N VAL A 72 -4.32 19.27 -10.87
CA VAL A 72 -4.09 18.05 -10.08
C VAL A 72 -5.26 17.09 -10.24
N LEU A 73 -6.50 17.59 -10.16
CA LEU A 73 -7.69 16.76 -10.32
C LEU A 73 -7.76 16.14 -11.72
N MET A 74 -7.48 16.91 -12.77
CA MET A 74 -7.41 16.43 -14.15
C MET A 74 -6.38 15.30 -14.28
N ARG A 75 -5.19 15.46 -13.71
CA ARG A 75 -4.16 14.39 -13.71
C ARG A 75 -4.55 13.18 -12.87
N LEU A 76 -5.31 13.37 -11.79
CA LEU A 76 -5.86 12.26 -11.00
C LEU A 76 -6.90 11.44 -11.79
N THR A 77 -7.71 12.11 -12.63
CA THR A 77 -8.78 11.47 -13.39
C THR A 77 -8.32 10.89 -14.73
N GLU A 78 -7.41 11.58 -15.43
CA GLU A 78 -7.00 11.28 -16.81
C GLU A 78 -5.58 10.73 -16.93
N GLY A 79 -4.76 10.86 -15.87
CA GLY A 79 -3.38 10.37 -15.87
C GLY A 79 -3.28 8.86 -16.00
N ASP A 80 -2.10 8.38 -16.41
CA ASP A 80 -1.77 6.96 -16.45
C ASP A 80 -1.72 6.33 -15.04
N ALA A 81 -1.44 5.02 -14.98
CA ALA A 81 -1.41 4.28 -13.72
C ALA A 81 -0.35 4.82 -12.74
N ALA A 82 0.85 5.15 -13.23
CA ALA A 82 1.93 5.67 -12.40
C ALA A 82 1.59 7.06 -11.83
N THR A 83 1.04 7.94 -12.67
CA THR A 83 0.59 9.29 -12.28
C THR A 83 -0.52 9.21 -11.24
N PHE A 84 -1.52 8.35 -11.47
CA PHE A 84 -2.62 8.15 -10.54
C PHE A 84 -2.13 7.63 -9.19
N VAL A 85 -1.31 6.58 -9.17
CA VAL A 85 -0.80 6.00 -7.92
C VAL A 85 0.05 7.01 -7.16
N ALA A 86 0.93 7.76 -7.84
CA ALA A 86 1.75 8.79 -7.22
C ALA A 86 0.92 9.90 -6.55
N LEU A 87 -0.18 10.33 -7.17
CA LEU A 87 -1.12 11.29 -6.59
C LEU A 87 -1.97 10.67 -5.46
N ALA A 88 -2.50 9.47 -5.67
CA ALA A 88 -3.34 8.78 -4.70
C ALA A 88 -2.56 8.49 -3.40
N GLN A 89 -1.28 8.13 -3.51
CA GLN A 89 -0.42 7.90 -2.36
C GLN A 89 -0.18 9.20 -1.57
N ARG A 90 0.15 10.31 -2.26
CA ARG A 90 0.28 11.63 -1.62
C ARG A 90 -1.02 12.07 -0.96
N LEU A 91 -2.16 11.86 -1.62
CA LEU A 91 -3.48 12.10 -1.03
C LEU A 91 -3.73 11.24 0.21
N ALA A 92 -3.35 9.96 0.20
CA ALA A 92 -3.49 9.10 1.37
C ALA A 92 -2.68 9.64 2.57
N LEU A 93 -1.47 10.14 2.31
CA LEU A 93 -0.60 10.74 3.33
C LEU A 93 -1.14 12.11 3.80
N GLY A 94 -1.58 12.98 2.88
CA GLY A 94 -1.91 14.38 3.17
C GLY A 94 -3.40 14.70 3.46
N SER A 95 -4.37 14.01 2.85
CA SER A 95 -5.79 14.43 2.90
C SER A 95 -6.82 13.30 2.97
N ARG A 96 -7.77 13.44 3.91
CA ARG A 96 -8.84 12.46 4.22
C ARG A 96 -9.88 12.27 3.10
N ARG A 97 -10.13 13.28 2.26
CA ARG A 97 -11.33 13.33 1.39
C ARG A 97 -11.09 12.95 -0.07
N GLY A 98 -9.84 12.87 -0.51
CA GLY A 98 -9.52 12.70 -1.94
C GLY A 98 -9.79 11.29 -2.51
N LEU A 99 -9.93 10.28 -1.65
CA LEU A 99 -9.91 8.87 -2.06
C LEU A 99 -11.25 8.12 -1.94
N SER A 100 -12.32 8.79 -1.50
CA SER A 100 -13.62 8.13 -1.25
C SER A 100 -14.53 8.03 -2.48
N GLY A 101 -14.28 8.81 -3.53
CA GLY A 101 -15.13 8.84 -4.73
C GLY A 101 -15.13 7.49 -5.47
N PRO A 102 -16.29 7.02 -6.00
CA PRO A 102 -16.39 5.71 -6.67
C PRO A 102 -15.36 5.51 -7.80
N GLY A 103 -15.14 6.53 -8.63
CA GLY A 103 -14.14 6.47 -9.70
C GLY A 103 -12.72 6.30 -9.19
N VAL A 104 -12.35 7.01 -8.11
CA VAL A 104 -11.05 6.84 -7.45
C VAL A 104 -10.93 5.46 -6.83
N ARG A 105 -12.00 4.94 -6.21
CA ARG A 105 -12.01 3.58 -5.66
C ARG A 105 -11.78 2.51 -6.71
N SER A 106 -12.44 2.62 -7.86
CA SER A 106 -12.22 1.72 -8.98
C SER A 106 -10.78 1.78 -9.50
N ARG A 107 -10.20 2.98 -9.62
CA ARG A 107 -8.81 3.14 -10.06
C ARG A 107 -7.79 2.58 -9.07
N VAL A 108 -8.01 2.75 -7.76
CA VAL A 108 -7.17 2.08 -6.73
C VAL A 108 -7.30 0.56 -6.85
N ALA A 109 -8.51 0.03 -7.00
CA ALA A 109 -8.71 -1.40 -7.15
C ALA A 109 -7.99 -1.97 -8.38
N LEU A 110 -8.07 -1.28 -9.52
CA LEU A 110 -7.34 -1.63 -10.74
C LEU A 110 -5.82 -1.54 -10.54
N ALA A 111 -5.32 -0.48 -9.90
CA ALA A 111 -3.89 -0.32 -9.64
C ALA A 111 -3.34 -1.44 -8.74
N LEU A 112 -4.11 -1.89 -7.75
CA LEU A 112 -3.73 -3.00 -6.89
C LEU A 112 -3.80 -4.35 -7.62
N ASP A 113 -4.70 -4.52 -8.59
CA ASP A 113 -4.87 -5.72 -9.42
C ASP A 113 -3.76 -5.93 -10.46
N LEU A 114 -2.98 -4.89 -10.78
CA LEU A 114 -1.80 -5.02 -11.63
C LEU A 114 -0.82 -6.05 -11.03
N PRO A 115 -0.03 -6.76 -11.86
CA PRO A 115 0.99 -7.69 -11.37
C PRO A 115 1.96 -7.02 -10.38
N VAL A 116 2.43 -7.81 -9.40
CA VAL A 116 3.50 -7.38 -8.49
C VAL A 116 4.77 -7.10 -9.30
N GLY A 117 5.49 -6.04 -8.97
CA GLY A 117 6.68 -5.60 -9.73
C GLY A 117 6.38 -4.72 -10.93
N PHE A 118 5.10 -4.52 -11.30
CA PHE A 118 4.76 -3.48 -12.26
C PHE A 118 5.07 -2.11 -11.65
N ALA A 119 5.89 -1.30 -12.33
CA ALA A 119 6.53 -0.09 -11.80
C ALA A 119 5.57 1.12 -11.64
N THR A 120 4.43 0.92 -10.97
CA THR A 120 3.43 1.96 -10.69
C THR A 120 3.51 2.51 -9.28
N GLY A 121 4.20 1.83 -8.36
CA GLY A 121 4.24 2.20 -6.94
C GLY A 121 3.00 1.77 -6.14
N ALA A 122 2.21 0.82 -6.67
CA ALA A 122 0.95 0.37 -6.03
C ALA A 122 1.15 -0.20 -4.62
N ASP A 123 2.31 -0.80 -4.35
CA ASP A 123 2.70 -1.30 -3.01
C ASP A 123 2.78 -0.14 -2.00
N GLY A 124 3.41 0.97 -2.40
CA GLY A 124 3.54 2.19 -1.60
C GLY A 124 2.19 2.79 -1.25
N LEU A 125 1.28 2.86 -2.23
CA LEU A 125 -0.11 3.26 -2.01
C LEU A 125 -0.82 2.33 -1.03
N ALA A 126 -0.71 1.01 -1.20
CA ALA A 126 -1.35 0.04 -0.30
C ALA A 126 -0.90 0.22 1.15
N LEU A 127 0.41 0.40 1.38
CA LEU A 127 0.94 0.68 2.70
C LEU A 127 0.41 2.02 3.25
N SER A 128 0.43 3.09 2.46
CA SER A 128 -0.09 4.40 2.89
C SER A 128 -1.58 4.36 3.26
N LEU A 129 -2.39 3.54 2.57
CA LEU A 129 -3.80 3.31 2.92
C LEU A 129 -3.95 2.58 4.26
N LEU A 130 -3.02 1.69 4.63
CA LEU A 130 -3.02 1.03 5.93
C LEU A 130 -2.55 1.95 7.07
N THR A 131 -1.53 2.78 6.86
CA THR A 131 -0.90 3.54 7.94
C THR A 131 -1.89 4.43 8.72
N ARG A 132 -2.97 4.90 8.07
CA ARG A 132 -3.99 5.75 8.72
C ARG A 132 -5.22 4.95 9.14
N PRO A 133 -5.64 4.97 10.42
CA PRO A 133 -6.79 4.21 10.90
C PRO A 133 -8.09 4.48 10.13
N GLU A 134 -8.32 5.72 9.68
CA GLU A 134 -9.56 6.06 8.96
C GLU A 134 -9.60 5.47 7.56
N LEU A 135 -8.45 5.45 6.87
CA LEU A 135 -8.33 4.84 5.55
C LEU A 135 -8.32 3.32 5.67
N GLU A 136 -7.59 2.78 6.63
CA GLU A 136 -7.60 1.34 6.94
C GLU A 136 -9.03 0.85 7.19
N ARG A 137 -9.84 1.58 7.95
CA ARG A 137 -11.25 1.22 8.14
C ARG A 137 -12.01 1.09 6.81
N VAL A 138 -11.89 2.08 5.93
CA VAL A 138 -12.64 2.16 4.66
C VAL A 138 -12.11 1.19 3.60
N TRP A 139 -10.81 0.89 3.61
CA TRP A 139 -10.13 0.13 2.56
C TRP A 139 -9.84 -1.32 2.93
N LEU A 140 -9.73 -1.63 4.22
CA LEU A 140 -9.41 -2.96 4.74
C LEU A 140 -10.56 -3.50 5.60
N THR A 141 -10.87 -2.86 6.72
CA THR A 141 -11.77 -3.44 7.73
C THR A 141 -13.21 -3.57 7.23
N GLU A 142 -13.83 -2.51 6.72
CA GLU A 142 -15.20 -2.57 6.17
C GLU A 142 -15.30 -3.48 4.94
N PRO A 143 -14.38 -3.41 3.94
CA PRO A 143 -14.46 -4.29 2.77
C PRO A 143 -14.29 -5.77 3.10
N SER A 144 -13.60 -6.12 4.20
CA SER A 144 -13.34 -7.51 4.58
C SER A 144 -14.58 -8.32 4.97
N THR A 145 -15.70 -7.67 5.28
CA THR A 145 -17.00 -8.32 5.53
C THR A 145 -17.99 -8.13 4.37
N GLY A 146 -17.57 -7.43 3.32
CA GLY A 146 -18.42 -7.08 2.19
C GLY A 146 -18.53 -8.17 1.13
N SER A 147 -18.89 -7.74 -0.08
CA SER A 147 -18.96 -8.59 -1.27
C SER A 147 -17.62 -9.25 -1.59
N LEU A 148 -17.65 -10.33 -2.38
CA LEU A 148 -16.43 -11.04 -2.77
C LEU A 148 -15.37 -10.12 -3.42
N PRO A 149 -15.70 -9.21 -4.37
CA PRO A 149 -14.73 -8.24 -4.88
C PRO A 149 -14.10 -7.36 -3.79
N SER A 150 -14.90 -6.92 -2.81
CA SER A 150 -14.42 -6.12 -1.68
C SER A 150 -13.43 -6.88 -0.79
N ARG A 151 -13.70 -8.15 -0.50
CA ARG A 151 -12.80 -8.99 0.29
C ARG A 151 -11.51 -9.32 -0.46
N ARG A 152 -11.59 -9.57 -1.77
CA ARG A 152 -10.41 -9.75 -2.63
C ARG A 152 -9.53 -8.50 -2.65
N LEU A 153 -10.15 -7.32 -2.80
CA LEU A 153 -9.44 -6.04 -2.74
C LEU A 153 -8.73 -5.86 -1.38
N ALA A 154 -9.42 -6.11 -0.27
CA ALA A 154 -8.87 -6.01 1.08
C ALA A 154 -7.67 -6.96 1.29
N ALA A 155 -7.80 -8.22 0.85
CA ALA A 155 -6.73 -9.20 0.94
C ALA A 155 -5.51 -8.82 0.11
N ARG A 156 -5.73 -8.32 -1.12
CA ARG A 156 -4.65 -7.83 -1.97
C ARG A 156 -3.97 -6.60 -1.40
N LEU A 157 -4.73 -5.70 -0.80
CA LEU A 157 -4.18 -4.52 -0.12
C LEU A 157 -3.19 -4.94 0.98
N LEU A 158 -3.51 -5.99 1.76
CA LEU A 158 -2.57 -6.55 2.75
C LEU A 158 -1.29 -7.09 2.10
N GLU A 159 -1.41 -7.87 1.01
CA GLU A 159 -0.26 -8.41 0.28
C GLU A 159 0.65 -7.30 -0.28
N ARG A 160 0.07 -6.33 -0.98
CA ARG A 160 0.81 -5.21 -1.57
C ARG A 160 1.48 -4.34 -0.51
N ALA A 161 0.78 -4.08 0.60
CA ALA A 161 1.36 -3.36 1.72
C ALA A 161 2.50 -4.15 2.39
N ALA A 162 2.39 -5.48 2.49
CA ALA A 162 3.46 -6.32 3.02
C ALA A 162 4.70 -6.32 2.12
N CYS A 163 4.53 -6.31 0.79
CA CYS A 163 5.65 -6.12 -0.16
C CYS A 163 6.38 -4.78 0.09
N GLU A 164 5.64 -3.69 0.25
CA GLU A 164 6.22 -2.38 0.56
C GLU A 164 6.94 -2.39 1.92
N ALA A 165 6.29 -2.91 2.95
CA ALA A 165 6.84 -2.96 4.29
C ALA A 165 8.13 -3.80 4.33
N LEU A 166 8.17 -4.93 3.63
CA LEU A 166 9.37 -5.75 3.50
C LEU A 166 10.51 -4.98 2.82
N ARG A 167 10.21 -4.26 1.73
CA ARG A 167 11.21 -3.43 1.03
C ARG A 167 11.78 -2.33 1.93
N ARG A 168 10.94 -1.71 2.76
CA ARG A 168 11.34 -0.68 3.74
C ARG A 168 11.95 -1.24 5.01
N SER A 169 11.78 -2.53 5.31
CA SER A 169 12.25 -3.16 6.55
C SER A 169 13.79 -3.28 6.67
N SER A 170 14.53 -2.77 5.68
CA SER A 170 15.96 -2.46 5.80
C SER A 170 16.21 -1.32 6.81
N ASP A 171 15.18 -0.57 7.18
CA ASP A 171 15.22 0.50 8.17
C ASP A 171 15.31 -0.07 9.61
N PRO A 172 16.38 0.23 10.38
CA PRO A 172 16.63 -0.32 11.73
C PRO A 172 15.53 -0.08 12.76
N LEU A 173 14.57 0.82 12.50
CA LEU A 173 13.59 1.28 13.47
C LEU A 173 12.29 0.47 13.54
N GLY A 174 12.10 -0.57 12.71
CA GLY A 174 10.99 -1.54 12.83
C GLY A 174 9.57 -0.96 12.67
N SER A 175 9.45 0.35 12.41
CA SER A 175 8.22 1.13 12.57
C SER A 175 7.12 0.74 11.57
N VAL A 176 7.49 0.44 10.33
CA VAL A 176 6.52 0.18 9.25
C VAL A 176 5.75 -1.13 9.45
N VAL A 177 6.40 -2.16 10.01
CA VAL A 177 5.79 -3.49 10.19
C VAL A 177 4.75 -3.49 11.33
N SER A 178 4.90 -2.60 12.31
CA SER A 178 3.95 -2.45 13.43
C SER A 178 2.52 -2.13 12.99
N VAL A 179 2.33 -1.62 11.77
CA VAL A 179 1.00 -1.35 11.20
C VAL A 179 0.14 -2.62 11.12
N PHE A 180 0.77 -3.78 10.92
CA PHE A 180 0.13 -5.08 10.80
C PHE A 180 -0.26 -5.68 12.16
N GLU A 181 0.38 -5.22 13.24
CA GLU A 181 0.10 -5.68 14.61
C GLU A 181 -1.07 -4.92 15.26
N ARG A 182 -1.61 -3.90 14.58
CA ARG A 182 -2.78 -3.16 15.09
C ARG A 182 -4.00 -4.09 15.19
N PRO A 183 -4.80 -4.01 16.26
CA PRO A 183 -5.93 -4.92 16.48
C PRO A 183 -6.94 -5.01 15.33
N GLY A 184 -7.25 -3.88 14.67
CA GLY A 184 -8.15 -3.84 13.51
C GLY A 184 -7.60 -4.59 12.29
N VAL A 185 -6.29 -4.45 12.05
CA VAL A 185 -5.59 -5.16 10.97
C VAL A 185 -5.51 -6.65 11.27
N LEU A 186 -5.10 -7.04 12.48
CA LEU A 186 -5.03 -8.45 12.90
C LEU A 186 -6.39 -9.15 12.84
N THR A 187 -7.46 -8.50 13.31
CA THR A 187 -8.81 -9.06 13.26
C THR A 187 -9.25 -9.29 11.82
N THR A 188 -8.98 -8.32 10.94
CA THR A 188 -9.29 -8.44 9.51
C THR A 188 -8.43 -9.50 8.83
N TRP A 189 -7.16 -9.58 9.20
CA TRP A 189 -6.22 -10.58 8.72
C TRP A 189 -6.71 -11.99 9.00
N THR A 190 -7.03 -12.30 10.26
CA THR A 190 -7.56 -13.60 10.66
C THR A 190 -8.84 -13.95 9.90
N ARG A 191 -9.76 -12.97 9.74
CA ARG A 191 -10.99 -13.15 8.97
C ARG A 191 -10.71 -13.53 7.51
N LEU A 192 -9.86 -12.78 6.83
CA LEU A 192 -9.57 -12.99 5.40
C LEU A 192 -8.72 -14.25 5.17
N LEU A 193 -7.84 -14.61 6.11
CA LEU A 193 -7.10 -15.87 6.06
C LEU A 193 -8.03 -17.08 6.19
N LEU A 194 -9.10 -16.97 6.99
CA LEU A 194 -10.11 -18.00 7.15
C LEU A 194 -11.18 -18.00 6.04
N ASP A 195 -11.13 -17.08 5.08
CA ASP A 195 -12.10 -16.99 3.98
C ASP A 195 -12.16 -18.31 3.19
N ARG A 196 -13.35 -18.64 2.68
CA ARG A 196 -13.58 -19.83 1.86
C ARG A 196 -13.04 -19.67 0.45
N GLU A 197 -12.90 -18.44 -0.03
CA GLU A 197 -12.40 -18.13 -1.36
C GLU A 197 -10.87 -18.27 -1.45
N PRO A 198 -10.35 -19.13 -2.35
CA PRO A 198 -8.91 -19.31 -2.55
C PRO A 198 -8.12 -18.04 -2.83
N LEU A 199 -8.63 -17.16 -3.68
CA LEU A 199 -7.92 -15.93 -4.01
C LEU A 199 -7.82 -14.97 -2.81
N VAL A 200 -8.79 -14.98 -1.90
CA VAL A 200 -8.77 -14.11 -0.72
C VAL A 200 -7.70 -14.59 0.26
N TRP A 201 -7.77 -15.85 0.71
CA TRP A 201 -6.82 -16.32 1.71
C TRP A 201 -5.39 -16.45 1.16
N ARG A 202 -5.18 -16.65 -0.15
CA ARG A 202 -3.83 -16.73 -0.75
C ARG A 202 -3.06 -15.42 -0.63
N HIS A 203 -3.69 -14.28 -0.87
CA HIS A 203 -3.04 -12.97 -0.71
C HIS A 203 -2.62 -12.75 0.74
N VAL A 204 -3.50 -13.06 1.70
CA VAL A 204 -3.19 -12.92 3.14
C VAL A 204 -2.15 -13.93 3.60
N ALA A 205 -2.21 -15.18 3.14
CA ALA A 205 -1.21 -16.19 3.43
C ALA A 205 0.17 -15.81 2.88
N SER A 206 0.22 -15.21 1.68
CA SER A 206 1.48 -14.70 1.10
C SER A 206 2.04 -13.56 1.93
N ALA A 207 1.20 -12.60 2.31
CA ALA A 207 1.56 -11.52 3.23
C ALA A 207 2.11 -12.05 4.57
N ARG A 208 1.53 -13.12 5.11
CA ARG A 208 1.98 -13.78 6.36
C ARG A 208 3.38 -14.33 6.24
N GLY A 209 3.68 -14.97 5.12
CA GLY A 209 5.03 -15.47 4.82
C GLY A 209 6.06 -14.35 4.70
N MET A 210 5.75 -13.30 3.93
CA MET A 210 6.64 -12.15 3.72
C MET A 210 7.01 -11.42 5.01
N LEU A 211 6.08 -11.37 5.98
CA LEU A 211 6.28 -10.69 7.25
C LEU A 211 6.78 -11.61 8.38
N SER A 212 6.89 -12.92 8.16
CA SER A 212 7.13 -13.92 9.21
C SER A 212 8.41 -13.69 10.03
N LYS A 213 9.50 -13.23 9.40
CA LYS A 213 10.76 -12.91 10.10
C LYS A 213 10.73 -11.61 10.90
N ARG A 214 9.76 -10.74 10.64
CA ARG A 214 9.62 -9.44 11.33
C ARG A 214 8.50 -9.45 12.36
N ILE A 215 7.52 -10.35 12.21
CA ILE A 215 6.40 -10.55 13.13
C ILE A 215 6.48 -12.00 13.64
N PRO A 216 7.13 -12.24 14.80
CA PRO A 216 7.36 -13.61 15.31
C PRO A 216 6.07 -14.43 15.50
N MET A 217 4.95 -13.77 15.79
CA MET A 217 3.64 -14.41 15.87
C MET A 217 3.29 -15.16 14.57
N PHE A 218 3.59 -14.57 13.40
CA PHE A 218 3.33 -15.21 12.11
C PHE A 218 4.22 -16.42 11.86
N GLU A 219 5.49 -16.39 12.24
CA GLU A 219 6.37 -17.57 12.14
C GLU A 219 5.84 -18.73 13.00
N GLY A 220 5.43 -18.45 14.24
CA GLY A 220 4.84 -19.45 15.13
C GLY A 220 3.51 -20.02 14.62
N GLU A 221 2.63 -19.17 14.05
CA GLU A 221 1.38 -19.62 13.42
C GLU A 221 1.63 -20.50 12.20
N ILE A 222 2.56 -20.13 11.32
CA ILE A 222 2.89 -20.93 10.14
C ILE A 222 3.38 -22.32 10.56
N ALA A 223 4.25 -22.40 11.56
CA ALA A 223 4.76 -23.67 12.06
C ALA A 223 3.65 -24.56 12.63
N ARG A 224 2.73 -23.96 13.41
CA ARG A 224 1.56 -24.66 13.97
C ARG A 224 0.60 -25.15 12.89
N ASP A 225 0.34 -24.31 11.89
CA ASP A 225 -0.65 -24.59 10.84
C ASP A 225 -0.13 -25.59 9.77
N LEU A 226 1.16 -25.97 9.84
CA LEU A 226 1.75 -27.02 9.00
C LEU A 226 1.58 -28.43 9.58
N ASP A 227 0.90 -28.58 10.72
CA ASP A 227 0.59 -29.88 11.33
C ASP A 227 -0.16 -30.79 10.34
N PRO A 228 0.33 -32.02 10.09
CA PRO A 228 -0.33 -33.00 9.22
C PRO A 228 -1.76 -33.36 9.61
N MET A 229 -2.15 -33.17 10.88
CA MET A 229 -3.48 -33.48 11.40
C MET A 229 -4.54 -32.43 11.06
N LEU A 230 -4.14 -31.26 10.54
CA LEU A 230 -5.06 -30.21 10.13
C LEU A 230 -5.73 -30.51 8.79
N SER A 231 -6.84 -29.81 8.50
CA SER A 231 -7.54 -30.00 7.25
C SER A 231 -6.65 -29.61 6.04
N PRO A 232 -6.90 -30.18 4.85
CA PRO A 232 -6.14 -29.81 3.65
C PRO A 232 -6.14 -28.30 3.34
N THR A 233 -7.23 -27.59 3.70
CA THR A 233 -7.33 -26.15 3.47
C THR A 233 -6.47 -25.34 4.44
N GLU A 234 -6.49 -25.71 5.73
CA GLU A 234 -5.63 -25.08 6.75
C GLU A 234 -4.16 -25.29 6.41
N TRP A 235 -3.80 -26.53 6.08
CA TRP A 235 -2.45 -26.86 5.68
C TRP A 235 -2.01 -26.09 4.42
N ARG A 236 -2.87 -25.95 3.41
CA ARG A 236 -2.55 -25.18 2.20
C ARG A 236 -2.27 -23.70 2.49
N ARG A 237 -3.01 -23.08 3.42
CA ARG A 237 -2.77 -21.69 3.85
C ARG A 237 -1.38 -21.56 4.48
N ALA A 238 -1.01 -22.51 5.34
CA ALA A 238 0.32 -22.56 5.96
C ALA A 238 1.44 -22.79 4.95
N ALA A 239 1.25 -23.73 4.02
CA ALA A 239 2.19 -24.01 2.94
C ALA A 239 2.40 -22.79 2.01
N THR A 240 1.33 -22.06 1.68
CA THR A 240 1.46 -20.80 0.92
C THR A 240 2.27 -19.76 1.69
N SER A 241 2.06 -19.62 3.00
CA SER A 241 2.88 -18.73 3.82
C SER A 241 4.34 -19.17 3.91
N ALA A 242 4.60 -20.47 4.06
CA ALA A 242 5.95 -21.02 4.09
C ALA A 242 6.70 -20.76 2.77
N ALA A 243 6.02 -20.91 1.63
CA ALA A 243 6.59 -20.59 0.33
C ALA A 243 6.85 -19.09 0.17
N ALA A 244 5.93 -18.23 0.61
CA ALA A 244 6.11 -16.78 0.53
C ALA A 244 7.23 -16.26 1.45
N ALA A 245 7.60 -17.00 2.50
CA ALA A 245 8.75 -16.67 3.36
C ALA A 245 10.09 -16.68 2.62
N VAL A 246 10.18 -17.29 1.42
CA VAL A 246 11.36 -17.19 0.53
C VAL A 246 11.72 -15.73 0.22
N ALA A 247 10.75 -14.81 0.25
CA ALA A 247 11.00 -13.38 0.03
C ALA A 247 11.86 -12.73 1.12
N VAL A 248 11.92 -13.30 2.33
CA VAL A 248 12.64 -12.73 3.49
C VAL A 248 13.73 -13.66 4.05
N ASP A 249 13.60 -14.97 3.85
CA ASP A 249 14.56 -16.01 4.25
C ASP A 249 14.69 -17.05 3.12
N PRO A 250 15.39 -16.73 2.01
CA PRO A 250 15.39 -17.59 0.83
C PRO A 250 15.90 -19.00 1.12
N GLU A 251 17.05 -19.12 1.78
CA GLU A 251 17.69 -20.40 2.06
C GLU A 251 16.87 -21.25 3.04
N GLY A 252 16.53 -20.68 4.21
CA GLY A 252 15.79 -21.40 5.24
C GLY A 252 14.37 -21.74 4.80
N ALA A 253 13.69 -20.86 4.07
CA ALA A 253 12.34 -21.17 3.57
C ALA A 253 12.36 -22.23 2.46
N LEU A 254 13.35 -22.22 1.57
CA LEU A 254 13.50 -23.27 0.54
C LEU A 254 13.80 -24.63 1.18
N GLU A 255 14.66 -24.68 2.20
CA GLU A 255 14.92 -25.90 2.95
C GLU A 255 13.64 -26.44 3.62
N ARG A 256 12.88 -25.58 4.31
CA ARG A 256 11.59 -25.97 4.90
C ARG A 256 10.60 -26.47 3.84
N CYS A 257 10.50 -25.79 2.70
CA CYS A 257 9.62 -26.21 1.60
C CYS A 257 10.03 -27.58 1.04
N ARG A 258 11.34 -27.82 0.86
CA ARG A 258 11.84 -29.14 0.46
C ARG A 258 11.51 -30.19 1.51
N GLY A 259 11.72 -29.91 2.80
CA GLY A 259 11.35 -30.80 3.88
C GLY A 259 9.87 -31.21 3.86
N LEU A 260 8.95 -30.26 3.59
CA LEU A 260 7.52 -30.55 3.45
C LEU A 260 7.19 -31.46 2.25
N LEU A 261 7.91 -31.30 1.13
CA LEU A 261 7.75 -32.13 -0.06
C LEU A 261 8.30 -33.56 0.13
N HIS A 262 9.39 -33.72 0.89
CA HIS A 262 10.00 -35.03 1.13
C HIS A 262 9.39 -35.77 2.34
N GLY A 263 8.92 -35.04 3.35
CA GLY A 263 8.25 -35.60 4.54
C GLY A 263 6.83 -36.07 4.29
N ARG A 264 6.21 -35.65 3.18
CA ARG A 264 4.98 -36.25 2.65
C ARG A 264 5.33 -37.26 1.56
N GLY A 265 5.45 -38.52 1.95
CA GLY A 265 5.06 -39.58 1.03
C GLY A 265 3.61 -39.30 0.61
N PHE A 266 3.40 -38.98 -0.67
CA PHE A 266 2.09 -39.05 -1.33
C PHE A 266 1.64 -40.54 -1.41
N HIS A 267 1.56 -41.20 -0.26
CA HIS A 267 0.95 -42.51 -0.09
C HIS A 267 -0.44 -42.30 0.51
N GLN A 268 -1.38 -41.93 -0.36
CA GLN A 268 -2.79 -42.31 -0.34
C GLN A 268 -3.41 -41.88 -1.66
#